data_AF-A0A6P2CH08-F1
#
_entry.id   AF-A0A6P2CH08-F1
#
_cell.length_a   1.000
_cell.length_b   1.000
_cell.length_c   1.000
_cell.angle_alpha   90.00
_cell.angle_beta   90.00
_cell.angle_gamma   90.00
#
_symmetry.space_group_name_H-M   'P 1'
#
loop_
_entity.id
_entity.type
_entity.pdbx_description
1 polymer ?
#
loop_
_entity_poly.entity_id
_entity_poly.type
_entity_poly.pdbx_seq_one_letter_code
_entity_poly.pdbx_strand_id
1 'polypeptide(L)'
;MVDIGSGLAGVLGAVVGGLGTFLATWLNLKKHQHQADKQRYYILQDRRHEAHRNMLERLYKFDESARELNQELEDKDQLSRSVEKAYLESWSDLHPTLAAALIAGPKELSAKLNTTFDAVADYSNAVDQRIDSRRKAARHDERQETFRASIFEYAEAARTALSLDE
;
A
#
# COMPACT_ATOMS: atom_id res chain seq x y z
N MET A 1 0.43 20.98 -76.65
CA MET A 1 -0.23 19.70 -76.36
C MET A 1 0.15 19.36 -74.93
N VAL A 2 -0.72 19.67 -73.96
CA VAL A 2 -0.38 19.55 -72.53
C VAL A 2 -0.72 18.13 -72.09
N ASP A 3 0.27 17.42 -71.55
CA ASP A 3 0.20 16.04 -71.09
C ASP A 3 -0.88 15.83 -70.02
N ILE A 4 -2.01 15.26 -70.44
CA ILE A 4 -3.12 14.80 -69.59
C ILE A 4 -2.70 13.56 -68.74
N GLY A 5 -1.50 13.01 -68.94
CA GLY A 5 -0.98 11.86 -68.21
C GLY A 5 -0.48 12.13 -66.78
N SER A 6 -0.26 13.39 -66.39
CA SER A 6 0.36 13.75 -65.10
C SER A 6 -0.64 13.94 -63.95
N GLY A 7 -1.90 14.25 -64.24
CA GLY A 7 -2.93 14.52 -63.21
C GLY A 7 -3.47 13.26 -62.54
N LEU A 8 -3.57 12.13 -63.25
CA LEU A 8 -4.14 10.89 -62.72
C LEU A 8 -3.19 10.14 -61.76
N ALA A 9 -1.88 10.24 -62.00
CA ALA A 9 -0.86 9.67 -61.11
C ALA A 9 -0.77 10.43 -59.77
N GLY A 10 -0.95 11.76 -59.78
CA GLY A 10 -0.97 12.59 -58.58
C GLY A 10 -2.18 12.33 -57.67
N VAL A 11 -3.36 12.07 -58.25
CA VAL A 11 -4.58 11.74 -57.50
C VAL A 11 -4.51 10.33 -56.89
N LEU A 12 -3.95 9.35 -57.62
CA LEU A 12 -3.72 8.00 -57.07
C LEU A 12 -2.69 8.01 -55.92
N GLY A 13 -1.62 8.80 -56.03
CA GLY A 13 -0.64 8.99 -54.95
C GLY A 13 -1.25 9.63 -53.70
N ALA A 14 -2.18 10.58 -53.85
CA ALA A 14 -2.87 11.22 -52.73
C ALA A 14 -3.87 10.29 -52.01
N VAL A 15 -4.58 9.43 -52.75
CA VAL A 15 -5.49 8.44 -52.16
C VAL A 15 -4.71 7.36 -51.40
N VAL A 16 -3.59 6.87 -51.95
CA VAL A 16 -2.73 5.88 -51.28
C VAL A 16 -2.01 6.50 -50.07
N GLY A 17 -1.53 7.74 -50.19
CA GLY A 17 -0.91 8.48 -49.07
C GLY A 17 -1.88 8.82 -47.94
N GLY A 18 -3.12 9.18 -48.28
CA GLY A 18 -4.20 9.44 -47.32
C GLY A 18 -4.67 8.18 -46.59
N LEU A 19 -4.83 7.05 -47.29
CA LEU A 19 -5.15 5.76 -46.68
C LEU A 19 -4.01 5.23 -45.79
N GLY A 20 -2.76 5.38 -46.23
CA GLY A 20 -1.58 5.01 -45.43
C GLY A 20 -1.50 5.82 -44.13
N THR A 21 -1.75 7.13 -44.21
CA THR A 21 -1.76 8.02 -43.03
C THR A 21 -2.93 7.71 -42.10
N PHE A 22 -4.12 7.42 -42.64
CA PHE A 22 -5.29 7.03 -41.84
C PHE A 22 -5.06 5.70 -41.08
N LEU A 23 -4.51 4.69 -41.74
CA LEU A 23 -4.18 3.40 -41.11
C LEU A 23 -3.07 3.54 -40.06
N ALA A 24 -2.03 4.33 -40.34
CA ALA A 24 -0.96 4.60 -39.38
C ALA A 24 -1.48 5.36 -38.14
N THR A 25 -2.33 6.37 -38.34
CA THR A 25 -2.98 7.12 -37.25
C THR A 25 -3.92 6.23 -36.43
N TRP A 26 -4.70 5.35 -37.07
CA TRP A 26 -5.56 4.40 -36.37
C TRP A 26 -4.77 3.38 -35.53
N LEU A 27 -3.68 2.82 -36.09
CA LEU A 27 -2.78 1.93 -35.36
C LEU A 27 -2.08 2.64 -34.18
N ASN A 28 -1.65 3.89 -34.37
CA ASN A 28 -1.06 4.69 -33.30
C ASN A 28 -2.09 5.03 -32.21
N LEU A 29 -3.32 5.41 -32.56
CA LEU A 29 -4.41 5.63 -31.60
C LEU A 29 -4.70 4.36 -30.78
N LYS A 30 -4.79 3.20 -31.44
CA LYS A 30 -5.01 1.92 -30.75
C LYS A 30 -3.83 1.54 -29.84
N LYS A 31 -2.59 1.79 -30.28
CA LYS A 31 -1.39 1.62 -29.43
C LYS A 31 -1.38 2.57 -28.25
N HIS A 32 -1.72 3.85 -28.45
CA HIS A 32 -1.79 4.84 -27.38
C HIS A 32 -2.90 4.54 -26.37
N GLN A 33 -4.07 4.05 -26.82
CA GLN A 33 -5.11 3.56 -25.93
C GLN A 33 -4.63 2.37 -25.10
N HIS A 34 -4.02 1.37 -25.75
CA HIS A 34 -3.49 0.21 -25.04
C HIS A 34 -2.35 0.58 -24.07
N GLN A 35 -1.50 1.54 -24.42
CA GLN A 35 -0.47 2.08 -23.53
C GLN A 35 -1.07 2.87 -22.36
N ALA A 36 -2.10 3.67 -22.59
CA ALA A 36 -2.78 4.43 -21.55
C ALA A 36 -3.48 3.50 -20.55
N ASP A 37 -4.12 2.43 -21.02
CA ASP A 37 -4.76 1.43 -20.17
C ASP A 37 -3.72 0.66 -19.34
N LYS A 38 -2.59 0.28 -19.96
CA LYS A 38 -1.46 -0.33 -19.24
C LYS A 38 -0.87 0.61 -18.18
N GLN A 39 -0.67 1.89 -18.50
CA GLN A 39 -0.18 2.88 -17.54
C GLN A 39 -1.13 3.05 -16.36
N ARG A 40 -2.45 3.11 -16.62
CA ARG A 40 -3.46 3.16 -15.56
C ARG A 40 -3.40 1.91 -14.68
N TYR A 41 -3.22 0.73 -15.28
CA TYR A 41 -3.07 -0.52 -14.54
C TYR A 41 -1.84 -0.48 -13.61
N TYR A 42 -0.67 -0.09 -14.11
CA TYR A 42 0.54 0.01 -13.30
C TYR A 42 0.43 1.06 -12.20
N ILE A 43 -0.15 2.24 -12.47
CA ILE A 43 -0.38 3.26 -11.44
C ILE A 43 -1.29 2.74 -10.32
N LEU A 44 -2.32 1.96 -10.66
CA LEU A 44 -3.19 1.34 -9.66
C LEU A 44 -2.43 0.29 -8.84
N GLN A 45 -1.59 -0.53 -9.50
CA GLN A 45 -0.76 -1.52 -8.82
C GLN A 45 0.24 -0.86 -7.86
N ASP A 46 0.96 0.17 -8.31
CA ASP A 46 1.92 0.92 -7.49
C ASP A 46 1.25 1.52 -6.25
N ARG A 47 0.07 2.13 -6.40
CA ARG A 47 -0.71 2.68 -5.27
C ARG A 47 -1.13 1.62 -4.26
N ARG A 48 -1.45 0.41 -4.74
CA ARG A 48 -1.76 -0.72 -3.84
C ARG A 48 -0.54 -1.13 -3.05
N HIS A 49 0.59 -1.30 -3.74
CA HIS A 49 1.85 -1.68 -3.12
C HIS A 49 2.26 -0.66 -2.06
N GLU A 50 2.18 0.62 -2.41
CA GLU A 50 2.48 1.74 -1.50
C GLU A 50 1.57 1.75 -0.27
N ALA A 51 0.26 1.58 -0.44
CA ALA A 51 -0.68 1.57 0.69
C ALA A 51 -0.40 0.43 1.68
N HIS A 52 -0.16 -0.78 1.19
CA HIS A 52 0.11 -1.94 2.05
C HIS A 52 1.51 -1.88 2.68
N ARG A 53 2.52 -1.40 1.94
CA ARG A 53 3.86 -1.13 2.47
C ARG A 53 3.80 -0.10 3.59
N ASN A 54 3.13 1.03 3.37
CA ASN A 54 2.99 2.09 4.37
C ASN A 54 2.30 1.56 5.63
N MET A 55 1.28 0.72 5.48
CA MET A 55 0.63 0.08 6.64
C MET A 55 1.58 -0.81 7.43
N LEU A 56 2.38 -1.65 6.77
CA LEU A 56 3.41 -2.47 7.42
C LEU A 56 4.44 -1.61 8.17
N GLU A 57 4.94 -0.55 7.53
CA GLU A 57 5.88 0.39 8.16
C GLU A 57 5.30 1.01 9.44
N ARG A 58 4.00 1.38 9.45
CA ARG A 58 3.34 1.90 10.65
C ARG A 58 3.14 0.85 11.74
N LEU A 59 2.79 -0.38 11.39
CA LEU A 59 2.67 -1.49 12.36
C LEU A 59 4.01 -1.76 13.06
N TYR A 60 5.13 -1.81 12.32
CA TYR A 60 6.45 -1.97 12.92
C TYR A 60 6.88 -0.76 13.75
N LYS A 61 6.56 0.46 13.32
CA LYS A 61 6.83 1.68 14.10
C LYS A 61 6.07 1.66 15.44
N PHE A 62 4.83 1.19 15.44
CA PHE A 62 4.05 1.00 16.66
C PHE A 62 4.69 -0.06 17.57
N ASP A 63 5.07 -1.23 17.05
CA ASP A 63 5.73 -2.28 17.87
C ASP A 63 6.99 -1.74 18.55
N GLU A 64 7.82 -0.99 17.81
CA GLU A 64 9.04 -0.41 18.35
C GLU A 64 8.76 0.67 19.40
N SER A 65 7.80 1.56 19.16
CA SER A 65 7.43 2.59 20.13
C SER A 65 6.84 1.98 21.41
N ALA A 66 6.04 0.92 21.27
CA ALA A 66 5.51 0.16 22.40
C ALA A 66 6.61 -0.60 23.16
N ARG A 67 7.63 -1.12 22.46
CA ARG A 67 8.80 -1.75 23.07
C ARG A 67 9.60 -0.74 23.89
N GLU A 68 9.90 0.43 23.33
CA GLU A 68 10.63 1.50 24.03
C GLU A 68 9.87 1.98 25.28
N LEU A 69 8.56 2.17 25.17
CA LEU A 69 7.70 2.53 26.30
C LEU A 69 7.72 1.45 27.39
N ASN A 70 7.58 0.18 27.02
CA ASN A 70 7.63 -0.92 27.96
C ASN A 70 8.98 -1.02 28.68
N GLN A 71 10.08 -0.82 27.95
CA GLN A 71 11.42 -0.80 28.52
C GLN A 71 11.58 0.35 29.52
N GLU A 72 11.09 1.55 29.18
CA GLU A 72 11.18 2.69 30.10
C GLU A 72 10.33 2.50 31.36
N LEU A 73 9.16 1.84 31.25
CA LEU A 73 8.34 1.46 32.39
C LEU A 73 8.99 0.38 33.28
N GLU A 74 9.98 -0.37 32.79
CA GLU A 74 10.77 -1.33 33.57
C GLU A 74 11.97 -0.66 34.26
N ASP A 75 12.67 0.20 33.52
CA ASP A 75 13.93 0.77 33.96
C ASP A 75 13.76 2.03 34.84
N LYS A 76 12.59 2.70 34.78
CA LYS A 76 12.37 4.01 35.40
C LYS A 76 11.06 4.11 36.16
N ASP A 77 11.10 4.79 37.30
CA ASP A 77 9.90 5.14 38.07
C ASP A 77 9.02 6.16 37.35
N GLN A 78 9.62 7.05 36.54
CA GLN A 78 8.92 8.09 35.79
C GLN A 78 9.06 7.87 34.29
N LEU A 79 7.92 7.90 33.59
CA LEU A 79 7.84 7.74 32.15
C LEU A 79 8.23 9.06 31.47
N SER A 80 9.08 9.00 30.44
CA SER A 80 9.41 10.20 29.68
C SER A 80 8.22 10.61 28.82
N ARG A 81 7.86 11.90 28.89
CA ARG A 81 6.83 12.48 28.01
C ARG A 81 7.15 12.28 26.52
N SER A 82 8.43 12.21 26.15
CA SER A 82 8.80 12.01 24.75
C SER A 82 8.46 10.60 24.25
N VAL A 83 8.67 9.58 25.09
CA VAL A 83 8.41 8.18 24.76
C VAL A 83 6.92 7.89 24.78
N GLU A 84 6.21 8.39 25.79
CA GLU A 84 4.74 8.34 25.85
C GLU A 84 4.10 8.98 24.61
N LYS A 85 4.58 10.17 24.24
CA LYS A 85 4.10 10.87 23.05
C LYS A 85 4.38 10.08 21.77
N ALA A 86 5.58 9.51 21.62
CA ALA A 86 5.94 8.72 20.45
C ALA A 86 5.04 7.47 20.29
N TYR A 87 4.76 6.78 21.41
CA TYR A 87 3.80 5.68 21.44
C TYR A 87 2.40 6.12 20.98
N LEU A 88 1.85 7.19 21.57
CA LEU A 88 0.50 7.68 21.21
C LEU A 88 0.42 8.15 19.75
N GLU A 89 1.46 8.83 19.25
CA GLU A 89 1.55 9.22 17.84
C GLU A 89 1.56 7.99 16.93
N SER A 90 2.39 6.98 17.25
CA SER A 90 2.46 5.74 16.48
C SER A 90 1.13 4.96 16.44
N TRP A 91 0.39 4.96 17.55
CA TRP A 91 -0.95 4.37 17.62
C TRP A 91 -1.94 5.14 16.74
N SER A 92 -1.96 6.47 16.84
CA SER A 92 -2.85 7.32 16.05
C SER A 92 -2.58 7.24 14.54
N ASP A 93 -1.32 7.05 14.15
CA ASP A 93 -0.88 6.92 12.77
C ASP A 93 -1.46 5.67 12.07
N LEU A 94 -1.89 4.64 12.83
CA LEU A 94 -2.39 3.39 12.24
C LEU A 94 -3.75 3.54 11.57
N HIS A 95 -4.66 4.35 12.12
CA HIS A 95 -6.01 4.52 11.58
C HIS A 95 -6.08 5.06 10.14
N PRO A 96 -5.39 6.18 9.80
CA PRO A 96 -5.43 6.68 8.42
C PRO A 96 -4.78 5.71 7.43
N THR A 97 -3.74 4.97 7.83
CA THR A 97 -3.10 3.97 6.95
C THR A 97 -3.93 2.70 6.80
N LEU A 98 -4.66 2.30 7.84
CA LEU A 98 -5.60 1.17 7.79
C LEU A 98 -6.66 1.41 6.73
N ALA A 99 -7.30 2.58 6.73
CA ALA A 99 -8.33 2.92 5.76
C ALA A 99 -7.80 2.86 4.32
N ALA A 100 -6.60 3.42 4.07
CA ALA A 100 -5.98 3.39 2.75
C ALA A 100 -5.70 1.95 2.28
N ALA A 101 -5.14 1.11 3.15
CA ALA A 101 -4.82 -0.29 2.82
C ALA A 101 -6.09 -1.16 2.62
N LEU A 102 -7.15 -0.93 3.41
CA LEU A 102 -8.43 -1.62 3.25
C LEU A 102 -9.10 -1.32 1.90
N ILE A 103 -8.98 -0.08 1.42
CA ILE A 103 -9.55 0.33 0.12
C ILE A 103 -8.72 -0.18 -1.06
N ALA A 104 -7.40 -0.25 -0.89
CA ALA A 104 -6.49 -0.59 -1.98
C ALA A 104 -6.46 -2.10 -2.29
N GLY A 105 -6.55 -2.95 -1.27
CA GLY A 105 -6.32 -4.40 -1.37
C GLY A 105 -7.52 -5.25 -1.80
N PRO A 106 -7.27 -6.51 -2.20
CA PRO A 106 -8.32 -7.51 -2.37
C PRO A 106 -8.93 -7.90 -1.01
N LYS A 107 -10.15 -8.45 -1.03
CA LYS A 107 -10.94 -8.75 0.20
C LYS A 107 -10.21 -9.68 1.16
N GLU A 108 -9.48 -10.64 0.62
CA GLU A 108 -8.70 -11.62 1.37
C GLU A 108 -7.61 -10.93 2.20
N LEU A 109 -6.95 -9.93 1.60
CA LEU A 109 -5.92 -9.15 2.27
C LEU A 109 -6.53 -8.21 3.31
N SER A 110 -7.71 -7.63 3.04
CA SER A 110 -8.46 -6.83 4.02
C SER A 110 -8.84 -7.65 5.26
N ALA A 111 -9.23 -8.91 5.09
CA ALA A 111 -9.55 -9.79 6.22
C ALA A 111 -8.33 -10.03 7.12
N LYS A 112 -7.16 -10.33 6.51
CA LYS A 112 -5.90 -10.47 7.24
C LYS A 112 -5.50 -9.19 7.96
N LEU A 113 -5.62 -8.04 7.29
CA LEU A 113 -5.34 -6.73 7.87
C LEU A 113 -6.24 -6.42 9.08
N ASN A 114 -7.53 -6.76 9.02
CA ASN A 114 -8.43 -6.60 10.16
C ASN A 114 -8.00 -7.48 11.35
N THR A 115 -7.62 -8.74 11.12
CA THR A 115 -7.09 -9.61 12.19
C THR A 115 -5.82 -9.03 12.82
N THR A 116 -4.91 -8.49 12.01
CA THR A 116 -3.71 -7.78 12.51
C THR A 116 -4.09 -6.55 13.33
N PHE A 117 -5.12 -5.81 12.91
CA PHE A 117 -5.59 -4.62 13.62
C PHE A 117 -6.32 -4.95 14.93
N ASP A 118 -7.03 -6.06 15.00
CA ASP A 118 -7.59 -6.55 16.27
C ASP A 118 -6.46 -6.92 17.25
N ALA A 119 -5.42 -7.61 16.75
CA ALA A 119 -4.27 -7.98 17.57
C ALA A 119 -3.46 -6.76 18.07
N VAL A 120 -3.30 -5.72 17.23
CA VAL A 120 -2.61 -4.49 17.65
C VAL A 120 -3.42 -3.70 18.67
N ALA A 121 -4.75 -3.68 18.56
CA ALA A 121 -5.64 -3.10 19.56
C ALA A 121 -5.58 -3.84 20.90
N ASP A 122 -5.62 -5.17 20.88
CA ASP A 122 -5.49 -6.00 22.09
C ASP A 122 -4.16 -5.80 22.80
N TYR A 123 -3.07 -5.66 22.04
CA TYR A 123 -1.76 -5.36 22.57
C TYR A 123 -1.67 -3.93 23.11
N SER A 124 -2.17 -2.93 22.38
CA SER A 124 -2.25 -1.53 22.84
C SER A 124 -3.01 -1.41 24.17
N ASN A 125 -4.15 -2.09 24.31
CA ASN A 125 -4.90 -2.16 25.56
C ASN A 125 -4.06 -2.73 26.72
N ALA A 126 -3.19 -3.71 26.46
CA ALA A 126 -2.29 -4.27 27.47
C ALA A 126 -1.18 -3.30 27.88
N VAL A 127 -0.68 -2.51 26.92
CA VAL A 127 0.31 -1.45 27.15
C VAL A 127 -0.32 -0.30 27.94
N ASP A 128 -1.51 0.16 27.57
CA ASP A 128 -2.23 1.24 28.26
C ASP A 128 -2.55 0.85 29.70
N GLN A 129 -3.01 -0.39 29.93
CA GLN A 129 -3.20 -0.92 31.29
C GLN A 129 -1.90 -0.88 32.11
N ARG A 130 -0.75 -1.11 31.47
CA ARG A 130 0.56 -1.05 32.12
C ARG A 130 0.95 0.40 32.48
N ILE A 131 0.66 1.37 31.61
CA ILE A 131 0.86 2.79 31.89
C ILE A 131 0.07 3.18 33.15
N ASP A 132 -1.21 2.81 33.20
CA ASP A 132 -2.13 3.19 34.28
C ASP A 132 -1.80 2.51 35.61
N SER A 133 -1.60 1.19 35.58
CA SER A 133 -1.48 0.38 36.80
C SER A 133 -0.04 0.19 37.27
N ARG A 134 0.95 0.57 36.45
CA ARG A 134 2.38 0.23 36.63
C ARG A 134 2.64 -1.27 36.80
N ARG A 135 1.70 -2.10 36.37
CA ARG A 135 1.79 -3.56 36.41
C ARG A 135 1.59 -4.11 35.02
N LYS A 136 2.38 -5.13 34.69
CA LYS A 136 2.23 -5.86 33.43
C LYS A 136 0.84 -6.49 33.37
N ALA A 137 0.10 -6.22 32.30
CA ALA A 137 -1.20 -6.83 32.06
C ALA A 137 -1.08 -8.36 32.02
N ALA A 138 -2.15 -9.06 32.39
CA ALA A 138 -2.21 -10.51 32.22
C ALA A 138 -2.02 -10.85 30.74
N ARG A 139 -1.15 -11.84 30.45
CA ARG A 139 -0.84 -12.30 29.08
C ARG A 139 -0.27 -11.20 28.16
N HIS A 140 0.38 -10.17 28.73
CA HIS A 140 1.01 -9.11 27.92
C HIS A 140 1.97 -9.68 26.84
N ASP A 141 2.81 -10.65 27.21
CA ASP A 141 3.79 -11.25 26.29
C ASP A 141 3.11 -12.05 25.18
N GLU A 142 2.07 -12.79 25.51
CA GLU A 142 1.25 -13.54 24.53
C GLU A 142 0.57 -12.60 23.54
N ARG A 143 0.05 -11.45 24.01
CA ARG A 143 -0.56 -10.43 23.14
C ARG A 143 0.47 -9.78 22.22
N GLN A 144 1.65 -9.48 22.74
CA GLN A 144 2.77 -8.96 21.93
C GLN A 144 3.20 -9.97 20.86
N GLU A 145 3.35 -11.24 21.23
CA GLU A 145 3.72 -12.30 20.30
C GLU A 145 2.64 -12.52 19.23
N THR A 146 1.36 -12.53 19.63
CA THR A 146 0.21 -12.63 18.71
C THR A 146 0.19 -11.47 17.72
N PHE A 147 0.39 -10.24 18.20
CA PHE A 147 0.49 -9.06 17.35
C PHE A 147 1.65 -9.20 16.35
N ARG A 148 2.86 -9.53 16.81
CA ARG A 148 4.02 -9.68 15.92
C ARG A 148 3.82 -10.79 14.89
N ALA A 149 3.30 -11.94 15.30
CA ALA A 149 2.95 -13.03 14.39
C ALA A 149 1.95 -12.58 13.32
N SER A 150 0.93 -11.81 13.71
CA SER A 150 -0.06 -11.27 12.77
C SER A 150 0.52 -10.28 11.76
N ILE A 151 1.59 -9.54 12.09
CA ILE A 151 2.32 -8.70 11.12
C ILE A 151 2.98 -9.58 10.06
N PHE A 152 3.66 -10.66 10.48
CA PHE A 152 4.31 -11.58 9.55
C PHE A 152 3.32 -12.25 8.61
N GLU A 153 2.19 -12.75 9.15
CA GLU A 153 1.13 -13.34 8.32
C GLU A 153 0.54 -12.36 7.31
N TYR A 154 0.32 -11.11 7.72
CA TYR A 154 -0.17 -10.06 6.84
C TYR A 154 0.85 -9.69 5.76
N ALA A 155 2.14 -9.61 6.10
CA ALA A 155 3.22 -9.35 5.14
C ALA A 155 3.32 -10.45 4.08
N GLU A 156 3.27 -11.71 4.48
CA GLU A 156 3.27 -12.87 3.56
C GLU A 156 2.03 -12.88 2.65
N ALA A 157 0.85 -12.61 3.22
CA ALA A 157 -0.37 -12.47 2.44
C ALA A 157 -0.28 -11.31 1.43
N ALA A 158 0.31 -10.17 1.83
CA ALA A 158 0.50 -9.02 0.95
C ALA A 158 1.48 -9.33 -0.19
N ARG A 159 2.60 -10.02 0.08
CA ARG A 159 3.55 -10.45 -0.95
C ARG A 159 2.89 -11.32 -2.02
N THR A 160 2.14 -12.33 -1.56
CA THR A 160 1.44 -13.27 -2.43
C THR A 160 0.33 -12.58 -3.24
N ALA A 161 -0.50 -11.76 -2.59
CA ALA A 161 -1.67 -11.15 -3.21
C ALA A 161 -1.34 -9.97 -4.16
N LEU A 162 -0.17 -9.35 -3.98
CA LEU A 162 0.28 -8.21 -4.79
C LEU A 162 1.34 -8.60 -5.82
N SER A 163 1.66 -9.90 -5.97
CA SER A 163 2.70 -10.41 -6.86
C SER A 163 4.04 -9.67 -6.68
N LEU A 164 4.49 -9.48 -5.44
CA LEU A 164 5.78 -8.80 -5.18
C LEU A 164 6.99 -9.67 -5.56
N ASP A 165 6.78 -10.96 -5.81
CA ASP A 165 7.82 -11.95 -6.11
C ASP A 165 7.86 -12.41 -7.60
N GLU A 166 7.02 -11.82 -8.47
CA GLU A 166 6.97 -12.09 -9.93
C GLU A 166 7.56 -10.94 -10.76
#